data_AF-A0A946H9F6-F1
#
_entry.id   AF-A0A946H9F6-F1
#
_cell.length_a   1.000
_cell.length_b   1.000
_cell.length_c   1.000
_cell.angle_alpha   90.00
_cell.angle_beta   90.00
_cell.angle_gamma   90.00
#
_symmetry.space_group_name_H-M   'P 1'
#
loop_
_entity.id
_entity.type
_entity.pdbx_description
1 polymer ?
#
loop_
_entity_poly.entity_id
_entity_poly.type
_entity_poly.pdbx_seq_one_letter_code
_entity_poly.pdbx_strand_id
1 'polypeptide(L)'
;MSVFDILCPCHAQLSQTGHILHLGPTLAKLLGDTPALPVRLLELFELRRPHPAASMKVLFALAGQKLTLRLRAAPHTDLKAVLALLPSGQGAVVNFSFGIAIQNVVQRHSLTHSDFAGTDLAI
;
A
#
# COMPACT_ATOMS: atom_id res chain seq x y z
N MET A 1 -5.78 -15.22 7.67
CA MET A 1 -4.44 -14.62 7.56
C MET A 1 -3.87 -15.03 6.22
N SER A 2 -3.62 -14.05 5.35
CA SER A 2 -3.11 -14.21 3.99
C SER A 2 -1.59 -14.45 4.02
N VAL A 3 -1.03 -15.17 3.04
CA VAL A 3 0.43 -15.30 2.89
C VAL A 3 1.13 -13.94 2.80
N PHE A 4 0.46 -12.94 2.24
CA PHE A 4 0.97 -11.57 2.14
C PHE A 4 0.96 -10.83 3.48
N ASP A 5 0.16 -11.25 4.48
CA ASP A 5 0.23 -10.67 5.83
C ASP A 5 1.59 -10.94 6.48
N ILE A 6 2.26 -12.02 6.06
CA ILE A 6 3.57 -12.44 6.55
C ILE A 6 4.69 -11.87 5.67
N LEU A 7 4.58 -12.04 4.35
CA LEU A 7 5.67 -11.69 3.42
C LEU A 7 5.69 -10.21 3.04
N CYS A 8 4.55 -9.53 3.08
CA CYS A 8 4.41 -8.12 2.72
C CYS A 8 3.46 -7.40 3.69
N PRO A 9 3.76 -7.28 4.99
CA PRO A 9 2.80 -6.82 6.00
C PRO A 9 2.15 -5.46 5.69
N CYS A 10 2.86 -4.58 4.98
CA CYS A 10 2.34 -3.30 4.49
C CYS A 10 1.79 -3.43 3.06
N HIS A 11 0.71 -4.19 2.86
CA HIS A 11 0.10 -4.38 1.53
C HIS A 11 -1.40 -4.10 1.49
N ALA A 12 -1.94 -3.90 0.29
CA ALA A 12 -3.38 -3.94 0.00
C ALA A 12 -3.65 -4.93 -1.12
N GLN A 13 -4.71 -5.74 -0.98
CA GLN A 13 -5.22 -6.57 -2.08
C GLN A 13 -6.39 -5.86 -2.74
N LEU A 14 -6.40 -5.82 -4.07
CA LEU A 14 -7.37 -5.11 -4.87
C LEU A 14 -8.20 -6.07 -5.72
N SER A 15 -9.47 -5.76 -5.89
CA SER A 15 -10.33 -6.36 -6.92
C SER A 15 -9.91 -5.91 -8.33
N GLN A 16 -10.56 -6.46 -9.36
CA GLN A 16 -10.36 -6.06 -10.76
C GLN A 16 -10.67 -4.59 -11.04
N THR A 17 -11.51 -3.97 -10.21
CA THR A 17 -11.92 -2.57 -10.34
C THR A 17 -11.13 -1.64 -9.42
N GLY A 18 -10.15 -2.16 -8.68
CA GLY A 18 -9.31 -1.37 -7.78
C GLY A 18 -9.91 -1.07 -6.41
N HIS A 19 -10.92 -1.84 -6.01
CA HIS A 19 -11.42 -1.79 -4.64
C HIS A 19 -10.52 -2.61 -3.73
N ILE A 20 -10.14 -2.06 -2.59
CA ILE A 20 -9.39 -2.76 -1.55
C ILE A 20 -10.30 -3.83 -0.94
N LEU A 21 -9.90 -5.09 -1.08
CA LEU A 21 -10.57 -6.25 -0.50
C LEU A 21 -9.93 -6.68 0.81
N HIS A 22 -8.63 -6.40 0.98
CA HIS A 22 -7.87 -6.76 2.18
C HIS A 22 -6.74 -5.76 2.42
N LEU A 23 -6.45 -5.50 3.68
CA LEU A 23 -5.33 -4.69 4.15
C LEU A 23 -4.40 -5.57 4.98
N GLY A 24 -3.11 -5.55 4.65
CA GLY A 24 -2.09 -6.16 5.49
C GLY A 24 -2.01 -5.46 6.85
N PRO A 25 -1.53 -6.17 7.89
CA PRO A 25 -1.58 -5.70 9.28
C PRO A 25 -0.90 -4.34 9.48
N THR A 26 0.24 -4.12 8.84
CA THR A 26 0.98 -2.85 8.92
C THR A 26 0.26 -1.72 8.21
N LEU A 27 -0.35 -1.99 7.06
CA LEU A 27 -1.08 -0.97 6.33
C LEU A 27 -2.36 -0.58 7.09
N ALA A 28 -3.06 -1.54 7.68
CA ALA A 28 -4.21 -1.27 8.56
C ALA A 28 -3.80 -0.39 9.75
N LYS A 29 -2.68 -0.71 10.41
CA LYS A 29 -2.13 0.10 11.50
C LYS A 29 -1.71 1.51 11.05
N LEU A 30 -1.11 1.63 9.86
CA LEU A 30 -0.73 2.91 9.27
C LEU A 30 -1.95 3.82 9.03
N LEU A 31 -3.05 3.24 8.55
CA LEU A 31 -4.29 3.96 8.28
C LEU A 31 -5.01 4.39 9.57
N GLY A 32 -4.75 3.72 10.70
CA GLY A 32 -5.41 3.99 11.97
C GLY A 32 -6.87 3.54 11.94
N ASP A 33 -7.79 4.48 11.73
CA ASP A 33 -9.22 4.21 11.52
C ASP A 33 -9.42 3.50 10.18
N THR A 34 -9.32 2.18 10.23
CA THR A 34 -9.39 1.34 9.04
C THR A 34 -10.75 1.52 8.36
N PRO A 35 -10.78 1.87 7.06
CA PRO A 35 -12.03 2.11 6.36
C PRO A 35 -12.85 0.82 6.27
N ALA A 36 -14.18 0.96 6.27
CA ALA A 36 -15.09 -0.15 6.01
C ALA A 36 -14.90 -0.64 4.56
N LEU A 37 -14.27 -1.80 4.40
CA LEU A 37 -14.01 -2.38 3.10
C LEU A 37 -15.30 -2.93 2.46
N PRO A 38 -15.45 -2.89 1.12
CA PRO A 38 -14.46 -2.43 0.15
C PRO A 38 -14.48 -0.90 -0.10
N VAL A 39 -13.30 -0.30 -0.24
CA VAL A 39 -13.13 1.12 -0.64
C VAL A 39 -12.18 1.24 -1.82
N ARG A 40 -12.29 2.30 -2.63
CA ARG A 40 -11.43 2.48 -3.81
C ARG A 40 -10.03 2.90 -3.39
N LEU A 41 -8.99 2.25 -3.92
CA LEU A 41 -7.61 2.61 -3.60
C LEU A 41 -7.32 4.10 -3.87
N LEU A 42 -7.80 4.62 -5.00
CA LEU A 42 -7.54 6.01 -5.40
C LEU A 42 -8.33 7.06 -4.59
N GLU A 43 -9.26 6.65 -3.73
CA GLU A 43 -9.89 7.51 -2.72
C GLU A 43 -9.08 7.62 -1.43
N LEU A 44 -8.23 6.63 -1.14
CA LEU A 44 -7.31 6.68 -0.01
C LEU A 44 -5.94 7.22 -0.40
N PHE A 45 -5.51 6.95 -1.64
CA PHE A 45 -4.18 7.26 -2.13
C PHE A 45 -4.22 8.08 -3.43
N GLU A 46 -3.27 8.99 -3.57
CA GLU A 46 -2.97 9.70 -4.81
C GLU A 46 -1.66 9.16 -5.41
N LEU A 47 -1.64 8.84 -6.71
CA LEU A 47 -0.39 8.54 -7.41
C LEU A 47 0.38 9.83 -7.69
N ARG A 48 1.59 9.93 -7.13
CA ARG A 48 2.50 11.09 -7.30
C ARG A 48 3.56 10.86 -8.36
N ARG A 49 4.07 9.62 -8.49
CA ARG A 49 5.08 9.23 -9.49
C ARG A 49 4.76 7.85 -10.05
N PRO A 50 5.01 7.58 -11.36
CA PRO A 50 5.73 8.43 -12.33
C PRO A 50 4.97 9.68 -12.78
N HIS A 51 3.64 9.61 -12.85
CA HIS A 51 2.72 10.71 -13.11
C HIS A 51 1.36 10.35 -12.53
N PRO A 52 0.46 11.32 -12.25
CA PRO A 52 -0.85 11.03 -11.70
C PRO A 52 -1.64 10.02 -12.53
N ALA A 53 -2.22 9.01 -11.87
CA ALA A 53 -3.10 8.07 -12.51
C ALA A 53 -4.52 8.65 -12.54
N ALA A 54 -5.06 8.84 -13.74
CA ALA A 54 -6.45 9.25 -13.92
C ALA A 54 -7.45 8.09 -13.72
N SER A 55 -6.98 6.84 -13.68
CA SER A 55 -7.83 5.65 -13.49
C SER A 55 -7.07 4.43 -12.99
N MET A 56 -7.80 3.42 -12.52
CA MET A 56 -7.23 2.12 -12.14
C MET A 56 -6.61 1.37 -13.33
N LYS A 57 -7.12 1.57 -14.55
CA LYS A 57 -6.52 0.99 -15.77
C LYS A 57 -5.08 1.51 -15.97
N VAL A 58 -4.88 2.82 -15.77
CA VAL A 58 -3.54 3.42 -15.82
C VAL A 58 -2.66 2.86 -14.71
N LEU A 59 -3.18 2.73 -13.49
CA LEU A 59 -2.41 2.19 -12.37
C LEU A 59 -2.00 0.73 -12.59
N PHE A 60 -2.89 -0.13 -13.12
CA PHE A 60 -2.58 -1.52 -13.44
C PHE A 60 -1.55 -1.65 -14.56
N ALA A 61 -1.52 -0.72 -15.52
CA ALA A 61 -0.49 -0.68 -16.57
C ALA A 61 0.91 -0.35 -16.02
N LEU A 62 1.02 0.15 -14.78
CA LEU A 62 2.28 0.41 -14.09
C LEU A 62 2.76 -0.76 -13.21
N ALA A 63 2.17 -1.95 -13.35
CA ALA A 63 2.58 -3.14 -12.61
C ALA A 63 4.11 -3.38 -12.74
N GLY A 64 4.75 -3.76 -11.63
CA GLY A 64 6.19 -3.99 -11.52
C GLY A 64 7.04 -2.71 -11.44
N GLN A 65 6.46 -1.52 -11.69
CA GLN A 65 7.20 -0.26 -11.60
C GLN A 65 7.21 0.30 -10.18
N LYS A 66 8.23 1.12 -9.89
CA LYS A 66 8.31 1.88 -8.64
C LYS A 66 7.30 3.02 -8.65
N LEU A 67 6.35 2.97 -7.72
CA LEU A 67 5.33 3.99 -7.52
C LEU A 67 5.67 4.86 -6.31
N THR A 68 5.17 6.09 -6.31
CA THR A 68 5.04 6.89 -5.10
C THR A 68 3.58 7.25 -4.93
N LEU A 69 2.98 6.73 -3.86
CA LEU A 69 1.58 6.96 -3.49
C LEU A 69 1.55 7.87 -2.26
N ARG A 70 0.64 8.83 -2.23
CA ARG A 70 0.42 9.73 -1.10
C ARG A 70 -0.91 9.40 -0.44
N LEU A 71 -0.93 9.22 0.87
CA LEU A 71 -2.18 9.17 1.62
C LEU A 71 -2.94 10.49 1.43
N ARG A 72 -4.23 10.41 1.11
CA ARG A 72 -5.07 11.61 0.98
C ARG A 72 -5.47 12.18 2.33
N ALA A 73 -5.59 11.34 3.35
CA ALA A 73 -5.79 11.80 4.73
C ALA A 73 -4.54 12.52 5.26
N ALA A 74 -4.73 13.48 6.15
CA ALA A 74 -3.64 14.07 6.91
C ALA A 74 -2.87 12.98 7.67
N PRO A 75 -1.53 13.05 7.79
CA PRO A 75 -0.66 14.18 7.42
C PRO A 75 -0.12 14.10 5.97
N HIS A 76 -0.82 13.42 5.06
CA HIS A 76 -0.44 13.26 3.65
C HIS A 76 0.88 12.51 3.43
N THR A 77 1.07 11.41 4.15
CA THR A 77 2.29 10.59 4.11
C THR A 77 2.54 10.04 2.71
N ASP A 78 3.76 10.26 2.19
CA ASP A 78 4.24 9.63 0.97
C ASP A 78 4.80 8.23 1.26
N LEU A 79 4.36 7.25 0.48
CA LEU A 79 4.78 5.86 0.50
C LEU A 79 5.38 5.48 -0.85
N LYS A 80 6.44 4.67 -0.83
CA LYS A 80 6.88 3.93 -2.00
C LYS A 80 6.00 2.70 -2.13
N ALA A 81 5.72 2.29 -3.35
CA ALA A 81 4.95 1.08 -3.59
C ALA A 81 5.37 0.37 -4.88
N VAL A 82 5.04 -0.90 -4.96
CA VAL A 82 5.00 -1.67 -6.20
C VAL A 82 3.66 -2.39 -6.29
N LEU A 83 3.08 -2.41 -7.48
CA LEU A 83 1.85 -3.13 -7.76
C LEU A 83 2.18 -4.39 -8.57
N ALA A 84 1.60 -5.53 -8.21
CA ALA A 84 1.67 -6.77 -8.98
C ALA A 84 0.25 -7.25 -9.31
N LEU A 85 0.00 -7.64 -10.57
CA LEU A 85 -1.30 -8.19 -10.97
C LEU A 85 -1.44 -9.63 -10.45
N LEU A 86 -2.63 -9.98 -9.97
CA LEU A 86 -2.96 -11.35 -9.62
C LEU A 86 -3.29 -12.17 -10.88
N PRO A 87 -3.06 -13.50 -10.87
CA PRO A 87 -3.36 -14.36 -12.01
C PRO A 87 -4.81 -14.27 -12.47
N SER A 88 -5.04 -14.58 -13.75
CA SER A 88 -6.39 -14.70 -14.33
C SER A 88 -7.28 -13.47 -14.13
N GLY A 89 -6.67 -12.28 -14.03
CA GLY A 89 -7.40 -11.03 -13.84
C GLY A 89 -8.16 -10.97 -12.51
N GLN A 90 -7.63 -11.56 -11.43
CA GLN A 90 -8.25 -11.51 -10.10
C GLN A 90 -8.03 -10.17 -9.38
N GLY A 91 -7.34 -9.21 -10.01
CA GLY A 91 -7.03 -7.90 -9.46
C GLY A 91 -5.53 -7.73 -9.25
N ALA A 92 -5.12 -7.19 -8.11
CA ALA A 92 -3.72 -6.86 -7.85
C ALA A 92 -3.37 -6.87 -6.36
N VAL A 93 -2.08 -6.94 -6.06
CA VAL A 93 -1.53 -6.64 -4.73
C VAL A 93 -0.63 -5.43 -4.85
N VAL A 94 -0.77 -4.49 -3.92
CA VAL A 94 0.12 -3.33 -3.78
C VAL A 94 0.91 -3.50 -2.50
N ASN A 95 2.22 -3.64 -2.61
CA ASN A 95 3.12 -3.64 -1.46
C ASN A 95 3.69 -2.22 -1.26
N PHE A 96 3.68 -1.74 -0.04
CA PHE A 96 4.09 -0.39 0.34
C PHE A 96 5.35 -0.42 1.22
N SER A 97 6.13 0.64 1.17
CA SER A 97 7.21 0.91 2.10
C SER A 97 7.37 2.40 2.35
N PHE A 98 7.96 2.76 3.49
CA PHE A 98 8.15 4.15 3.88
C PHE A 98 9.37 4.82 3.22
N GLY A 99 10.16 4.05 2.45
CA GLY A 99 11.43 4.52 1.89
C GLY A 99 12.35 5.10 2.98
N ILE A 100 13.06 6.19 2.65
CA ILE A 100 13.96 6.88 3.59
C ILE A 100 13.24 7.59 4.74
N ALA A 101 11.91 7.68 4.71
CA ALA A 101 11.11 8.34 5.74
C ALA A 101 10.72 7.41 6.90
N ILE A 102 11.26 6.19 6.96
CA ILE A 102 10.88 5.15 7.92
C ILE A 102 10.98 5.63 9.38
N GLN A 103 12.05 6.30 9.77
CA GLN A 103 12.26 6.79 11.15
C GLN A 103 11.14 7.76 11.58
N ASN A 104 10.74 8.65 10.67
CA ASN A 104 9.71 9.65 10.87
C ASN A 104 8.29 9.07 10.88
N VAL A 105 8.08 7.89 10.29
CA VAL A 105 6.79 7.21 10.22
C VAL A 105 6.61 6.23 11.39
N VAL A 106 7.66 5.51 11.76
CA VAL A 106 7.69 4.60 12.92
C VAL A 106 7.23 5.33 14.18
N GLN A 107 7.78 6.52 14.45
CA GLN A 107 7.43 7.29 15.64
C GLN A 107 5.98 7.82 15.59
N ARG A 108 5.50 8.24 14.41
CA ARG A 108 4.17 8.84 14.25
C ARG A 108 3.02 7.85 14.27
N HIS A 109 3.26 6.63 13.79
CA HIS A 109 2.25 5.58 13.68
C HIS A 109 2.47 4.45 14.69
N SER A 110 3.36 4.67 15.67
CA SER A 110 3.72 3.70 16.71
C SER A 110 4.04 2.31 16.15
N LEU A 111 4.70 2.26 14.98
CA LEU A 111 5.10 1.00 14.36
C LEU A 111 6.27 0.41 15.15
N THR A 112 6.36 -0.91 15.20
CA THR A 112 7.44 -1.65 15.85
C THR A 112 8.11 -2.58 14.84
N HIS A 113 9.22 -3.23 15.21
CA HIS A 113 9.92 -4.18 14.34
C HIS A 113 9.01 -5.31 13.80
N SER A 114 7.97 -5.70 14.55
CA SER A 114 7.02 -6.73 14.10
C SER A 114 6.08 -6.26 12.98
N ASP A 115 6.00 -4.96 12.72
CA ASP A 115 5.17 -4.39 11.65
C ASP A 115 5.89 -4.36 10.29
N PHE A 116 7.05 -4.98 10.16
CA PHE A 116 7.81 -4.99 8.90
C PHE A 116 8.05 -6.42 8.42
N ALA A 117 8.38 -6.58 7.14
CA ALA A 117 8.73 -7.90 6.65
C ALA A 117 9.97 -8.40 7.41
N GLY A 118 10.00 -9.68 7.78
CA GLY A 118 11.12 -10.25 8.54
C GLY A 118 12.48 -10.17 7.84
N THR A 119 12.52 -9.73 6.58
CA THR A 119 13.73 -9.54 5.78
C THR A 119 14.10 -8.06 5.57
N ASP A 120 13.35 -7.10 6.11
CA ASP A 120 13.68 -5.67 5.97
C ASP A 120 14.90 -5.31 6.82
N LEU A 121 16.03 -5.01 6.15
CA LEU A 121 17.32 -4.67 6.78
C LEU A 121 17.42 -3.22 7.31
N ALA A 122 16.39 -2.40 7.12
CA ALA A 122 16.44 -0.94 7.33
C ALA A 122 15.87 -0.48 8.68
N ILE A 123 15.77 -1.37 9.66
CA ILE A 123 15.22 -1.10 11.01
C ILE A 123 16.33 -1.24 12.04
#